data_AF-A0A0M9DVW4-F1
#
_entry.id   AF-A0A0M9DVW4-F1
#
_cell.length_a   1.000
_cell.length_b   1.000
_cell.length_c   1.000
_cell.angle_alpha   90.00
_cell.angle_beta   90.00
_cell.angle_gamma   90.00
#
_symmetry.space_group_name_H-M   'P 1'
#
loop_
_entity.id
_entity.type
_entity.pdbx_description
1 polymer ?
#
loop_
_entity_poly.entity_id
_entity_poly.type
_entity_poly.pdbx_seq_one_letter_code
_entity_poly.pdbx_strand_id
1 'polypeptide(L)'
;MIKALEDGYTGEPELNALKKIYKNYNVNTDLDLLEYAIDATIYFTKDNRAALIVGTISKDKLAKLPLTTKKRFIKELEDAWTSHQEENMLKDIYASYNRNNDLNLLEYAIDQTDFANTDDRVNLIVDTLQPKQLKNLPLSTKKRLIKELEAFWTSDDECYAIQTIYKSYQPPIHQ
;
A
#
# COMPACT_ATOMS: atom_id res chain seq x y z
N MET A 1 -13.74 13.12 21.24
CA MET A 1 -12.58 12.82 20.36
C MET A 1 -12.26 11.34 20.38
N ILE A 2 -11.96 10.76 21.55
CA ILE A 2 -11.72 9.31 21.74
C ILE A 2 -12.97 8.45 21.42
N LYS A 3 -14.16 8.86 21.87
CA LYS A 3 -15.41 8.08 21.67
C LYS A 3 -15.80 7.79 20.21
N ALA A 4 -15.49 8.68 19.26
CA ALA A 4 -15.77 8.45 17.82
C ALA A 4 -14.72 7.55 17.12
N LEU A 5 -13.58 7.35 17.77
CA LEU A 5 -12.59 6.36 17.37
C LEU A 5 -12.97 4.99 17.92
N GLU A 6 -13.52 4.91 19.14
CA GLU A 6 -13.85 3.65 19.83
C GLU A 6 -15.16 2.97 19.39
N ASP A 7 -16.22 3.72 19.08
CA ASP A 7 -17.56 3.14 18.85
C ASP A 7 -17.85 2.81 17.35
N GLY A 8 -16.90 3.04 16.45
CA GLY A 8 -17.16 3.13 15.01
C GLY A 8 -17.94 4.40 14.63
N TYR A 9 -18.05 4.74 13.34
CA TYR A 9 -18.92 5.86 12.92
C TYR A 9 -20.31 5.37 12.54
N THR A 10 -21.34 5.85 13.25
CA THR A 10 -22.75 5.48 13.02
C THR A 10 -23.49 6.45 12.08
N GLY A 11 -22.80 7.47 11.55
CA GLY A 11 -23.40 8.55 10.76
C GLY A 11 -22.39 9.40 9.97
N GLU A 12 -22.92 10.22 9.07
CA GLU A 12 -22.17 11.12 8.19
C GLU A 12 -21.40 12.25 8.93
N PRO A 13 -21.93 12.86 10.03
CA PRO A 13 -21.21 13.90 10.77
C PRO A 13 -19.92 13.40 11.41
N GLU A 14 -19.95 12.22 12.03
CA GLU A 14 -18.79 11.58 12.68
C GLU A 14 -17.72 11.24 11.64
N LEU A 15 -18.13 10.68 10.49
CA LEU A 15 -17.24 10.40 9.37
C LEU A 15 -16.56 11.67 8.83
N ASN A 16 -17.32 12.75 8.66
CA ASN A 16 -16.78 14.03 8.19
C ASN A 16 -15.82 14.67 9.21
N ALA A 17 -16.09 14.52 10.51
CA ALA A 17 -15.19 14.96 11.56
C ALA A 17 -13.85 14.20 11.52
N LEU A 18 -13.89 12.87 11.38
CA LEU A 18 -12.69 12.02 11.23
C LEU A 18 -11.90 12.39 9.98
N LYS A 19 -12.56 12.56 8.83
CA LYS A 19 -11.90 13.02 7.60
C LYS A 19 -11.19 14.35 7.79
N LYS A 20 -11.82 15.30 8.49
CA LYS A 20 -11.19 16.60 8.79
C LYS A 20 -9.95 16.45 9.68
N ILE A 21 -9.97 15.53 10.64
CA ILE A 21 -8.81 15.24 11.49
C ILE A 21 -7.66 14.68 10.63
N TYR A 22 -7.91 13.61 9.88
CA TYR A 22 -6.85 12.98 9.06
C TYR A 22 -6.34 13.90 7.95
N LYS A 23 -7.18 14.75 7.38
CA LYS A 23 -6.74 15.75 6.40
C LYS A 23 -5.73 16.74 6.99
N ASN A 24 -5.91 17.13 8.25
CA ASN A 24 -5.04 18.10 8.94
C ASN A 24 -3.91 17.47 9.77
N TYR A 25 -3.87 16.15 9.85
CA TYR A 25 -2.84 15.33 10.49
C TYR A 25 -1.40 15.78 10.21
N ASN A 26 -0.56 15.84 11.23
CA ASN A 26 0.88 16.08 11.12
C ASN A 26 1.67 14.78 11.34
N VAL A 27 2.35 14.31 10.28
CA VAL A 27 3.13 13.07 10.27
C VAL A 27 4.16 12.97 11.38
N ASN A 28 4.71 14.11 11.82
CA ASN A 28 5.81 14.13 12.78
C ASN A 28 5.35 14.11 14.25
N THR A 29 4.11 14.53 14.54
CA THR A 29 3.63 14.70 15.92
C THR A 29 2.44 13.82 16.25
N ASP A 30 1.70 13.37 15.25
CA ASP A 30 0.39 12.78 15.47
C ASP A 30 0.37 11.27 15.16
N LEU A 31 1.52 10.64 14.89
CA LEU A 31 1.58 9.25 14.42
C LEU A 31 0.80 8.27 15.29
N ASP A 32 0.89 8.42 16.61
CA ASP A 32 0.18 7.59 17.59
C ASP A 32 -1.35 7.64 17.39
N LEU A 33 -1.88 8.77 16.89
CA LEU A 33 -3.30 8.91 16.57
C LEU A 33 -3.70 8.03 15.39
N LEU A 34 -2.84 7.88 14.37
CA LEU A 34 -3.11 6.98 13.25
C LEU A 34 -3.02 5.53 13.69
N GLU A 35 -2.01 5.17 14.48
CA GLU A 35 -1.86 3.80 14.96
C GLU A 35 -3.05 3.38 15.82
N TYR A 36 -3.44 4.23 16.78
CA TYR A 36 -4.65 4.04 17.58
C TYR A 36 -5.91 3.94 16.71
N ALA A 37 -6.05 4.77 15.67
CA ALA A 37 -7.19 4.71 14.78
C ALA A 37 -7.26 3.40 13.97
N ILE A 38 -6.11 2.83 13.58
CA ILE A 38 -6.05 1.51 12.93
C ILE A 38 -6.44 0.41 13.94
N ASP A 39 -5.95 0.49 15.18
CA ASP A 39 -6.28 -0.47 16.25
C ASP A 39 -7.77 -0.47 16.61
N ALA A 40 -8.44 0.66 16.45
CA ALA A 40 -9.88 0.80 16.68
C ALA A 40 -10.75 0.32 15.50
N THR A 41 -10.18 -0.39 14.52
CA THR A 41 -10.93 -0.97 13.39
C THR A 41 -12.01 -1.95 13.89
N ILE A 42 -13.25 -1.74 13.46
CA ILE A 42 -14.38 -2.62 13.78
C ILE A 42 -14.85 -3.31 12.50
N TYR A 43 -14.40 -4.56 12.29
CA TYR A 43 -14.73 -5.33 11.08
C TYR A 43 -16.23 -5.58 10.92
N PHE A 44 -16.98 -5.73 12.02
CA PHE A 44 -18.42 -6.01 11.98
C PHE A 44 -19.28 -4.86 11.43
N THR A 45 -18.76 -3.63 11.42
CA THR A 45 -19.48 -2.44 10.95
C THR A 45 -19.02 -1.96 9.58
N LYS A 46 -18.16 -2.72 8.88
CA LYS A 46 -17.46 -2.29 7.65
C LYS A 46 -16.64 -1.00 7.84
N ASP A 47 -16.25 -0.68 9.06
CA ASP A 47 -15.41 0.47 9.38
C ASP A 47 -13.94 0.11 9.17
N ASN A 48 -13.48 0.14 7.92
CA ASN A 48 -12.06 -0.01 7.59
C ASN A 48 -11.34 1.33 7.79
N ARG A 49 -10.71 1.48 8.96
CA ARG A 49 -10.00 2.71 9.32
C ARG A 49 -8.77 2.95 8.44
N ALA A 50 -8.09 1.89 7.99
CA ALA A 50 -7.01 2.04 7.03
C ALA A 50 -7.50 2.65 5.71
N ALA A 51 -8.63 2.17 5.18
CA ALA A 51 -9.24 2.72 3.98
C ALA A 51 -9.64 4.20 4.16
N LEU A 52 -10.25 4.54 5.29
CA LEU A 52 -10.62 5.92 5.60
C LEU A 52 -9.40 6.85 5.68
N ILE A 53 -8.33 6.41 6.35
CA ILE A 53 -7.11 7.20 6.53
C ILE A 53 -6.41 7.38 5.19
N VAL A 54 -6.11 6.29 4.47
CA VAL A 54 -5.38 6.32 3.20
C VAL A 54 -6.15 7.15 2.16
N GLY A 55 -7.47 6.99 2.09
CA GLY A 55 -8.33 7.78 1.21
C GLY A 55 -8.47 9.27 1.58
N THR A 56 -7.93 9.70 2.73
CA THR A 56 -8.06 11.08 3.22
C THR A 56 -6.74 11.84 3.28
N ILE A 57 -5.64 11.17 3.65
CA ILE A 57 -4.34 11.83 3.75
C ILE A 57 -3.76 12.11 2.35
N SER A 58 -2.94 13.15 2.23
CA SER A 58 -2.28 13.43 0.94
C SER A 58 -1.17 12.42 0.65
N LYS A 59 -0.84 12.23 -0.64
CA LYS A 59 0.26 11.35 -1.08
C LYS A 59 1.59 11.72 -0.44
N ASP A 60 1.86 13.01 -0.24
CA ASP A 60 3.06 13.49 0.44
C ASP A 60 3.11 13.08 1.92
N LYS A 61 1.97 13.04 2.60
CA LYS A 61 1.88 12.57 3.99
C LYS A 61 2.06 11.06 4.04
N LEU A 62 1.41 10.33 3.13
CA LEU A 62 1.54 8.88 2.99
C LEU A 62 3.00 8.46 2.77
N ALA A 63 3.72 9.14 1.87
CA ALA A 63 5.13 8.85 1.59
C ALA A 63 6.06 9.02 2.80
N LYS A 64 5.70 9.91 3.74
CA LYS A 64 6.47 10.19 4.95
C LYS A 64 6.15 9.25 6.11
N LEU A 65 5.11 8.41 5.99
CA LEU A 65 4.77 7.48 7.07
C LEU A 65 5.89 6.44 7.27
N PRO A 66 6.08 5.97 8.51
CA PRO A 66 6.96 4.85 8.78
C PRO A 66 6.55 3.59 8.03
N LEU A 67 7.55 2.76 7.72
CA LEU A 67 7.35 1.44 7.11
C LEU A 67 6.35 0.57 7.89
N THR A 68 6.41 0.60 9.22
CA THR A 68 5.49 -0.16 10.09
C THR A 68 4.04 0.22 9.84
N THR A 69 3.72 1.52 9.80
CA THR A 69 2.38 2.02 9.53
C THR A 69 1.90 1.68 8.12
N LYS A 70 2.77 1.82 7.11
CA LYS A 70 2.44 1.43 5.73
C LYS A 70 2.13 -0.06 5.60
N LYS A 71 2.90 -0.93 6.28
CA LYS A 71 2.62 -2.37 6.34
C LYS A 71 1.27 -2.67 6.99
N ARG A 72 0.95 -1.99 8.10
CA ARG A 72 -0.37 -2.13 8.73
C ARG A 72 -1.50 -1.79 7.76
N PHE A 73 -1.38 -0.67 7.03
CA PHE A 73 -2.39 -0.33 6.02
C PHE A 73 -2.54 -1.37 4.93
N ILE A 74 -1.43 -1.92 4.41
CA ILE A 74 -1.49 -2.99 3.42
C ILE A 74 -2.28 -4.16 3.98
N LYS A 75 -1.90 -4.68 5.15
CA LYS A 75 -2.60 -5.81 5.77
C LYS A 75 -4.10 -5.57 5.94
N GLU A 76 -4.49 -4.44 6.49
CA GLU A 76 -5.91 -4.11 6.70
C GLU A 76 -6.70 -3.93 5.39
N LEU A 77 -6.05 -3.45 4.33
CA LEU A 77 -6.67 -3.31 3.01
C LEU A 77 -6.75 -4.65 2.26
N GLU A 78 -5.77 -5.54 2.42
CA GLU A 78 -5.83 -6.92 1.90
C GLU A 78 -6.88 -7.76 2.64
N ASP A 79 -6.93 -7.67 3.98
CA ASP A 79 -7.91 -8.42 4.81
C ASP A 79 -9.36 -7.97 4.53
N ALA A 80 -9.55 -6.70 4.15
CA ALA A 80 -10.86 -6.15 3.79
C ALA A 80 -11.20 -6.29 2.29
N TRP A 81 -10.30 -6.86 1.48
CA TRP A 81 -10.34 -6.74 0.04
C TRP A 81 -11.59 -7.39 -0.57
N THR A 82 -12.52 -6.54 -1.00
CA THR A 82 -13.72 -6.93 -1.76
C THR A 82 -14.12 -5.90 -2.82
N SER A 83 -13.37 -4.80 -3.00
CA SER A 83 -13.76 -3.73 -3.92
C SER A 83 -12.59 -3.01 -4.62
N HIS A 84 -12.91 -2.33 -5.73
CA HIS A 84 -12.00 -1.51 -6.53
C HIS A 84 -11.46 -0.27 -5.77
N GLN A 85 -12.10 0.10 -4.65
CA GLN A 85 -11.68 1.23 -3.84
C GLN A 85 -10.40 0.92 -3.05
N GLU A 86 -10.31 -0.24 -2.42
CA GLU A 86 -9.13 -0.68 -1.66
C GLU A 86 -7.92 -0.90 -2.59
N GLU A 87 -8.14 -1.39 -3.81
CA GLU A 87 -7.08 -1.51 -4.83
C GLU A 87 -6.44 -0.15 -5.13
N ASN A 88 -7.24 0.90 -5.32
CA ASN A 88 -6.72 2.24 -5.56
C ASN A 88 -5.94 2.81 -4.36
N MET A 89 -6.33 2.46 -3.14
CA MET A 89 -5.59 2.82 -1.93
C MET A 89 -4.26 2.07 -1.82
N LEU A 90 -4.23 0.80 -2.22
CA LEU A 90 -3.00 0.01 -2.30
C LEU A 90 -2.05 0.60 -3.35
N LYS A 91 -2.56 1.04 -4.52
CA LYS A 91 -1.78 1.83 -5.50
C LYS A 91 -1.18 3.08 -4.87
N ASP A 92 -1.94 3.85 -4.11
CA ASP A 92 -1.41 5.04 -3.45
C ASP A 92 -0.26 4.70 -2.46
N ILE A 93 -0.36 3.57 -1.74
CA ILE A 93 0.70 3.09 -0.86
C ILE A 93 1.95 2.69 -1.67
N TYR A 94 1.81 1.91 -2.75
CA TYR A 94 2.95 1.49 -3.57
C TYR A 94 3.62 2.67 -4.28
N ALA A 95 2.83 3.63 -4.79
CA ALA A 95 3.35 4.85 -5.39
C ALA A 95 4.18 5.68 -4.40
N SER A 96 3.88 5.56 -3.11
CA SER A 96 4.61 6.23 -2.02
C SER A 96 5.96 5.58 -1.66
N TYR A 97 6.31 4.46 -2.30
CA TYR A 97 7.52 3.69 -2.00
C TYR A 97 8.81 4.51 -2.14
N ASN A 98 9.63 4.48 -1.11
CA ASN A 98 10.97 5.04 -1.09
C ASN A 98 11.97 4.01 -0.57
N ARG A 99 12.92 3.60 -1.41
CA ARG A 99 13.96 2.60 -1.08
C ARG A 99 14.64 2.84 0.27
N ASN A 100 14.90 4.08 0.65
CA ASN A 100 15.64 4.38 1.88
C ASN A 100 14.84 4.04 3.15
N ASN A 101 13.51 4.09 3.07
CA ASN A 101 12.62 3.91 4.21
C ASN A 101 11.79 2.63 4.14
N ASP A 102 11.60 2.08 2.93
CA ASP A 102 10.58 1.05 2.65
C ASP A 102 11.17 -0.29 2.18
N LEU A 103 12.40 -0.63 2.60
CA LEU A 103 13.24 -1.70 2.03
C LEU A 103 12.55 -3.06 1.76
N ASN A 104 11.51 -3.44 2.50
CA ASN A 104 10.76 -4.69 2.30
C ASN A 104 9.23 -4.49 2.24
N LEU A 105 8.76 -3.27 1.95
CA LEU A 105 7.33 -2.96 1.89
C LEU A 105 6.62 -3.77 0.80
N LEU A 106 7.23 -3.87 -0.39
CA LEU A 106 6.63 -4.56 -1.54
C LEU A 106 6.64 -6.08 -1.35
N GLU A 107 7.71 -6.63 -0.78
CA GLU A 107 7.78 -8.06 -0.43
C GLU A 107 6.70 -8.41 0.60
N TYR A 108 6.52 -7.54 1.61
CA TYR A 108 5.43 -7.70 2.56
C TYR A 108 4.05 -7.66 1.88
N ALA A 109 3.82 -6.78 0.91
CA ALA A 109 2.55 -6.73 0.18
C ALA A 109 2.23 -8.03 -0.55
N ILE A 110 3.24 -8.60 -1.22
CA ILE A 110 3.13 -9.91 -1.87
C ILE A 110 2.78 -10.99 -0.84
N ASP A 111 3.47 -11.01 0.30
CA ASP A 111 3.25 -12.02 1.34
C ASP A 111 1.90 -11.86 2.09
N GLN A 112 1.22 -10.72 2.00
CA GLN A 112 -0.14 -10.54 2.53
C GLN A 112 -1.24 -10.87 1.52
N THR A 113 -0.90 -11.09 0.25
CA THR A 113 -1.88 -11.39 -0.78
C THR A 113 -2.17 -12.89 -0.80
N ASP A 114 -3.45 -13.25 -0.99
CA ASP A 114 -3.81 -14.64 -1.23
C ASP A 114 -3.09 -15.19 -2.47
N PHE A 115 -2.66 -16.44 -2.39
CA PHE A 115 -1.85 -17.08 -3.43
C PHE A 115 -2.51 -16.97 -4.81
N ALA A 116 -3.83 -17.16 -4.87
CA ALA A 116 -4.59 -17.12 -6.12
C ALA A 116 -4.61 -15.76 -6.85
N ASN A 117 -4.21 -14.68 -6.19
CA ASN A 117 -4.23 -13.31 -6.74
C ASN A 117 -2.85 -12.63 -6.65
N THR A 118 -1.80 -13.39 -6.40
CA THR A 118 -0.46 -12.83 -6.15
C THR A 118 0.15 -12.23 -7.42
N ASP A 119 -0.12 -12.82 -8.59
CA ASP A 119 0.21 -12.26 -9.89
C ASP A 119 -0.48 -10.92 -10.16
N ASP A 120 -1.80 -10.83 -9.93
CA ASP A 120 -2.56 -9.59 -10.04
C ASP A 120 -1.97 -8.48 -9.16
N ARG A 121 -1.59 -8.84 -7.93
CA ARG A 121 -0.93 -7.91 -7.00
C ARG A 121 0.42 -7.44 -7.51
N VAL A 122 1.19 -8.35 -8.11
CA VAL A 122 2.51 -7.99 -8.62
C VAL A 122 2.39 -7.11 -9.86
N ASN A 123 1.45 -7.40 -10.76
CA ASN A 123 1.10 -6.52 -11.88
C ASN A 123 0.75 -5.12 -11.36
N LEU A 124 -0.14 -5.04 -10.37
CA LEU A 124 -0.54 -3.79 -9.72
C LEU A 124 0.65 -3.00 -9.17
N ILE A 125 1.59 -3.66 -8.51
CA ILE A 125 2.82 -3.03 -7.99
C ILE A 125 3.66 -2.49 -9.15
N VAL A 126 3.91 -3.30 -10.18
CA VAL A 126 4.76 -2.92 -11.33
C VAL A 126 4.18 -1.72 -12.08
N ASP A 127 2.88 -1.72 -12.33
CA ASP A 127 2.18 -0.64 -13.04
C ASP A 127 2.13 0.67 -12.24
N THR A 128 2.21 0.57 -10.92
CA THR A 128 2.14 1.74 -10.04
C THR A 128 3.50 2.43 -9.85
N LEU A 129 4.59 1.65 -9.82
CA LEU A 129 5.91 2.20 -9.54
C LEU A 129 6.43 3.06 -10.70
N GLN A 130 6.92 4.25 -10.36
CA GLN A 130 7.62 5.10 -11.32
C GLN A 130 8.89 4.41 -11.83
N PRO A 131 9.32 4.64 -13.08
CA PRO A 131 10.51 4.01 -13.65
C PRO A 131 11.76 4.13 -12.77
N LYS A 132 11.93 5.26 -12.07
CA LYS A 132 13.03 5.49 -11.12
C LYS A 132 12.91 4.62 -9.85
N GLN A 133 11.70 4.43 -9.33
CA GLN A 133 11.46 3.55 -8.17
C GLN A 133 11.75 2.10 -8.56
N LEU A 134 11.22 1.66 -9.70
CA LEU A 134 11.45 0.33 -10.25
C LEU A 134 12.95 0.08 -10.49
N LYS A 135 13.66 1.04 -11.10
CA LYS A 135 15.12 0.97 -11.27
C LYS A 135 15.85 0.76 -9.94
N ASN A 136 15.43 1.48 -8.91
CA ASN A 136 16.06 1.48 -7.59
C ASN A 136 15.60 0.34 -6.66
N LEU A 137 14.73 -0.58 -7.09
CA LEU A 137 14.40 -1.75 -6.26
C LEU A 137 15.64 -2.62 -6.01
N PRO A 138 15.74 -3.27 -4.83
CA PRO A 138 16.71 -4.33 -4.60
C PRO A 138 16.59 -5.44 -5.66
N LEU A 139 17.72 -6.04 -6.05
CA LEU A 139 17.73 -7.14 -7.00
C LEU A 139 16.88 -8.33 -6.51
N SER A 140 16.87 -8.60 -5.21
CA SER A 140 16.03 -9.63 -4.59
C SER A 140 14.54 -9.38 -4.84
N THR A 141 14.09 -8.14 -4.61
CA THR A 141 12.70 -7.74 -4.82
C THR A 141 12.32 -7.86 -6.30
N LYS A 142 13.16 -7.39 -7.22
CA LYS A 142 12.89 -7.54 -8.67
C LYS A 142 12.77 -8.99 -9.10
N LYS A 143 13.64 -9.87 -8.59
CA LYS A 143 13.58 -11.32 -8.85
C LYS A 143 12.31 -11.94 -8.29
N ARG A 144 11.88 -11.52 -7.10
CA ARG A 144 10.61 -11.97 -6.50
C ARG A 144 9.42 -11.56 -7.36
N LEU A 145 9.35 -10.31 -7.82
CA LEU A 145 8.28 -9.84 -8.71
C LEU A 145 8.21 -10.69 -10.00
N ILE A 146 9.35 -10.93 -10.67
CA ILE A 146 9.38 -11.78 -11.88
C ILE A 146 8.89 -13.19 -11.57
N LYS A 147 9.37 -13.79 -10.47
CA LYS A 147 9.00 -15.15 -10.09
C LYS A 147 7.49 -15.30 -9.88
N GLU A 148 6.85 -14.34 -9.22
CA GLU A 148 5.40 -14.41 -8.98
C GLU A 148 4.60 -14.26 -10.28
N LEU A 149 5.01 -13.38 -11.19
CA LEU A 149 4.38 -13.24 -12.52
C LEU A 149 4.55 -14.50 -13.39
N GLU A 150 5.68 -15.20 -13.25
CA GLU A 150 5.96 -16.45 -13.98
C GLU A 150 5.30 -17.68 -13.34
N ALA A 151 4.81 -17.60 -12.10
CA ALA A 151 4.24 -18.75 -11.38
C ALA A 151 2.84 -19.14 -11.88
N PHE A 152 2.15 -18.23 -12.57
CA PHE A 152 0.79 -18.43 -13.09
C PHE A 152 0.78 -18.44 -14.62
N TRP A 153 -0.42 -18.51 -15.21
CA TRP A 153 -0.55 -18.56 -16.67
C TRP A 153 -0.23 -17.19 -17.26
N THR A 154 0.98 -17.03 -17.79
CA THR A 154 1.48 -15.74 -18.27
C THR A 154 0.63 -15.23 -19.43
N SER A 155 -0.24 -14.27 -19.13
CA SER A 155 -0.99 -13.45 -20.07
C SER A 155 -0.11 -12.35 -20.67
N ASP A 156 -0.68 -11.58 -21.60
CA ASP A 156 -0.01 -10.44 -22.20
C ASP A 156 0.34 -9.36 -21.16
N ASP A 157 -0.47 -9.23 -20.09
CA ASP A 157 -0.25 -8.25 -19.02
C ASP A 157 0.95 -8.64 -18.15
N GLU A 158 1.04 -9.91 -17.70
CA GLU A 158 2.23 -10.39 -16.97
C GLU A 158 3.50 -10.29 -17.85
N CYS A 159 3.39 -10.61 -19.15
CA CYS A 159 4.51 -10.45 -20.09
C CYS A 159 4.98 -8.99 -20.15
N TYR A 160 4.06 -8.03 -20.21
CA TYR A 160 4.39 -6.60 -20.22
C TYR A 160 5.04 -6.15 -18.91
N ALA A 161 4.51 -6.59 -17.76
CA ALA A 161 5.07 -6.30 -16.45
C ALA A 161 6.50 -6.86 -16.31
N ILE A 162 6.73 -8.11 -16.71
CA ILE A 162 8.05 -8.75 -16.73
C ILE A 162 9.03 -7.94 -17.60
N GLN A 163 8.63 -7.56 -18.81
CA GLN A 163 9.46 -6.73 -19.70
C GLN A 163 9.79 -5.36 -19.08
N THR A 164 8.83 -4.76 -18.37
CA THR A 164 9.01 -3.48 -17.68
C THR A 164 10.03 -3.61 -16.55
N ILE A 165 9.97 -4.70 -15.76
CA ILE A 165 11.00 -5.01 -14.76
C ILE A 165 12.35 -5.22 -15.45
N TYR A 166 12.41 -5.97 -16.55
CA TYR A 166 13.65 -6.23 -17.28
C TYR A 166 14.31 -4.95 -17.81
N LYS A 167 13.53 -4.04 -18.39
CA LYS A 167 13.99 -2.72 -18.87
C LYS A 167 14.53 -1.85 -17.73
N SER A 168 14.08 -2.07 -16.50
CA SER A 168 14.59 -1.37 -15.32
C SER A 168 15.98 -1.84 -14.87
N TYR A 169 16.45 -3.02 -15.34
CA TYR A 169 17.83 -3.43 -15.15
C TYR A 169 18.73 -2.57 -16.05
N GLN A 170 19.66 -1.86 -15.43
CA GLN A 170 20.88 -1.47 -16.14
C GLN A 170 22.00 -2.37 -15.61
N PRO A 171 22.80 -3.01 -16.47
CA PRO A 171 24.04 -3.62 -16.01
C PRO A 171 24.90 -2.52 -15.37
N PRO A 172 25.71 -2.85 -14.34
CA PRO A 172 26.69 -1.89 -13.84
C PRO A 172 27.57 -1.46 -15.03
N ILE A 173 27.63 -0.16 -15.29
CA ILE A 173 28.63 0.40 -16.19
C ILE A 173 29.96 0.16 -15.48
N HIS A 174 30.70 -0.86 -15.90
CA HIS A 174 32.10 -1.01 -15.53
C HIS A 174 32.84 0.21 -16.09
N GLN A 175 33.20 1.15 -15.23
CA GLN A 175 34.20 2.18 -15.50
C GLN A 175 35.56 1.64 -15.07
#